data_AF-A0A848UZZ7-F1
#
_entry.id   AF-A0A848UZZ7-F1
#
_cell.length_a   1.000
_cell.length_b   1.000
_cell.length_c   1.000
_cell.angle_alpha   90.00
_cell.angle_beta   90.00
_cell.angle_gamma   90.00
#
_symmetry.space_group_name_H-M   'P 1'
#
loop_
_entity.id
_entity.type
_entity.pdbx_description
1 polymer ?
#
loop_
_entity_poly.entity_id
_entity_poly.type
_entity_poly.pdbx_seq_one_letter_code
_entity_poly.pdbx_strand_id
1 'polypeptide(L)'
;MENNDFLQLDDDGHLQETAFNGFNEDGTSPYDVSFNAFNIDMVYKWVFAPGSELSIVWKNSILDANEAIPIDFTDNFSRTIALPQVNSFSIKVLYFVDYLTFIRKEKMIQN
;
A
#
# COMPACT_ATOMS: atom_id res chain seq x y z
N MET A 1 8.35 -20.53 -31.23
CA MET A 1 8.15 -19.48 -32.24
C MET A 1 6.81 -18.88 -31.92
N GLU A 2 6.82 -17.79 -31.15
CA GLU A 2 5.61 -17.09 -30.72
C GLU A 2 5.30 -16.03 -31.79
N ASN A 3 4.07 -16.03 -32.30
CA ASN A 3 3.60 -15.13 -33.34
C ASN A 3 2.99 -13.90 -32.63
N ASN A 4 3.63 -12.74 -32.80
CA ASN A 4 3.21 -11.45 -32.25
C ASN A 4 2.65 -10.55 -33.37
N ASP A 5 1.83 -11.11 -34.27
CA ASP A 5 1.23 -10.33 -35.35
C ASP A 5 0.05 -9.52 -34.77
N PHE A 6 0.30 -8.24 -34.51
CA PHE A 6 -0.76 -7.30 -34.16
C PHE A 6 -1.62 -7.03 -35.40
N LEU A 7 -2.94 -6.97 -35.24
CA LEU A 7 -3.90 -6.68 -36.31
C LEU A 7 -4.60 -5.36 -36.01
N GLN A 8 -4.77 -4.52 -37.04
CA GLN A 8 -5.52 -3.28 -36.95
C GLN A 8 -6.86 -3.43 -37.68
N LEU A 9 -7.91 -2.92 -37.05
CA LEU A 9 -9.25 -2.89 -37.64
C LEU A 9 -9.36 -1.70 -38.58
N ASP A 10 -9.73 -1.96 -39.83
CA ASP A 10 -10.01 -0.94 -40.84
C ASP A 10 -11.44 -0.38 -40.67
N ASP A 11 -11.72 0.78 -41.26
CA ASP A 11 -13.02 1.45 -41.18
C ASP A 11 -14.15 0.61 -41.81
N ASP A 12 -13.80 -0.29 -42.72
CA ASP A 12 -14.69 -1.27 -43.35
C ASP A 12 -14.89 -2.55 -42.51
N GLY A 13 -14.29 -2.64 -41.32
CA GLY A 13 -14.48 -3.74 -40.36
C GLY A 13 -13.64 -4.99 -40.64
N HIS A 14 -12.67 -4.92 -41.55
CA HIS A 14 -11.72 -5.99 -41.82
C HIS A 14 -10.45 -5.85 -40.99
N LEU A 15 -9.88 -6.97 -40.55
CA LEU A 15 -8.58 -6.98 -39.85
C LEU A 15 -7.46 -6.99 -40.89
N GLN A 16 -6.60 -5.98 -40.85
CA GLN A 16 -5.37 -5.92 -41.64
C GLN A 16 -4.15 -6.11 -40.73
N GLU A 17 -3.10 -6.71 -41.28
CA GLU A 17 -1.80 -6.83 -40.61
C GLU A 17 -1.24 -5.42 -40.38
N THR A 18 -0.84 -5.11 -39.15
CA THR A 18 -0.24 -3.80 -38.84
C THR A 18 1.27 -3.93 -38.69
N ALA A 19 2.00 -2.90 -39.15
CA ALA A 19 3.44 -2.76 -38.93
C ALA A 19 3.79 -2.43 -37.47
N PHE A 20 2.78 -2.37 -36.60
CA PHE A 20 2.94 -2.15 -35.18
C PHE A 20 3.58 -3.37 -34.52
N ASN A 21 4.87 -3.27 -34.21
CA ASN A 21 5.63 -4.27 -33.49
C ASN A 21 5.66 -4.02 -31.97
N GLY A 22 5.02 -2.94 -31.49
CA GLY A 22 5.04 -2.53 -30.08
C GLY A 22 6.37 -1.96 -29.61
N PHE A 23 7.37 -1.80 -30.48
CA PHE A 23 8.70 -1.29 -30.16
C PHE A 23 9.01 -0.02 -30.96
N ASN A 24 9.60 0.98 -30.31
CA ASN A 24 10.19 2.14 -30.95
C ASN A 24 11.42 1.74 -31.79
N GLU A 25 11.89 2.65 -32.64
CA GLU A 25 13.08 2.44 -33.51
C GLU A 25 14.38 2.11 -32.74
N ASP A 26 14.42 2.40 -31.44
CA ASP A 26 15.53 2.09 -30.52
C ASP A 26 15.39 0.74 -29.80
N GLY A 27 14.32 -0.02 -30.06
CA GLY A 27 14.03 -1.30 -29.42
C GLY A 27 13.34 -1.19 -28.05
N THR A 28 12.92 0.00 -27.63
CA THR A 28 12.15 0.20 -26.40
C THR A 28 10.65 0.05 -26.66
N SER A 29 9.90 -0.63 -25.79
CA SER A 29 8.43 -0.66 -25.86
C SER A 29 7.88 0.43 -24.94
N PRO A 30 7.19 1.46 -25.46
CA PRO A 30 6.52 2.46 -24.62
C PRO A 30 5.30 1.88 -23.88
N TYR A 31 5.01 0.59 -24.07
CA TYR A 31 3.90 -0.13 -23.46
C TYR A 31 4.36 -1.05 -22.31
N ASP A 32 5.67 -1.17 -22.07
CA ASP A 32 6.21 -1.98 -20.99
C ASP A 32 6.20 -1.16 -19.71
N VAL A 33 5.27 -1.45 -18.80
CA VAL A 33 5.17 -0.79 -17.49
C VAL A 33 5.45 -1.79 -16.38
N SER A 34 6.43 -1.47 -15.52
CA SER A 34 6.72 -2.16 -14.28
C SER A 34 5.99 -1.48 -13.11
N PHE A 35 5.23 -2.26 -12.35
CA PHE A 35 4.46 -1.78 -11.21
C PHE A 35 4.84 -2.54 -9.95
N ASN A 36 5.29 -1.81 -8.91
CA ASN A 36 5.55 -2.36 -7.59
C ASN A 36 4.62 -1.70 -6.56
N ALA A 37 3.91 -2.52 -5.78
CA ALA A 37 3.12 -2.07 -4.65
C ALA A 37 3.60 -2.78 -3.38
N PHE A 38 3.98 -2.01 -2.38
CA PHE A 38 4.45 -2.53 -1.09
C PHE A 38 3.66 -1.89 0.05
N ASN A 39 3.05 -2.72 0.90
CA ASN A 39 2.22 -2.28 2.01
C ASN A 39 2.71 -2.91 3.31
N ILE A 40 2.84 -2.11 4.38
CA ILE A 40 3.11 -2.57 5.74
C ILE A 40 1.97 -2.14 6.66
N ASP A 41 1.38 -3.10 7.37
CA ASP A 41 0.38 -2.87 8.41
C ASP A 41 0.89 -3.40 9.75
N MET A 42 1.03 -2.53 10.75
CA MET A 42 1.36 -2.88 12.13
C MET A 42 0.17 -2.57 13.04
N VAL A 43 -0.25 -3.57 13.83
CA VAL A 43 -1.32 -3.44 14.81
C VAL A 43 -0.83 -3.92 16.16
N TYR A 44 -0.82 -3.04 17.15
CA TYR A 44 -0.50 -3.36 18.54
C TYR A 44 -1.73 -3.14 19.42
N LYS A 45 -2.01 -4.10 20.29
CA LYS A 45 -3.11 -4.05 21.26
C LYS A 45 -2.60 -4.41 22.64
N TRP A 46 -2.77 -3.50 23.59
CA TRP A 46 -2.41 -3.69 24.99
C TRP A 46 -3.63 -3.53 25.88
N VAL A 47 -4.03 -4.61 26.54
CA VAL A 47 -5.10 -4.60 27.56
C VAL A 47 -4.44 -4.42 28.93
N PHE A 48 -4.57 -3.23 29.50
CA PHE A 48 -3.89 -2.85 30.75
C PHE A 48 -4.77 -2.98 31.99
N ALA A 49 -6.10 -3.04 31.81
CA ALA A 49 -7.04 -3.34 32.88
C ALA A 49 -8.27 -4.07 32.29
N PRO A 50 -9.12 -4.72 33.11
CA PRO A 50 -10.35 -5.35 32.63
C PRO A 50 -11.19 -4.33 31.84
N GLY A 51 -11.42 -4.63 30.56
CA GLY A 51 -12.13 -3.76 29.62
C GLY A 51 -11.32 -2.58 29.08
N SER A 52 -10.22 -2.17 29.72
CA SER A 52 -9.42 -1.02 29.27
C SER A 52 -8.29 -1.45 28.31
N GLU A 53 -8.24 -0.82 27.15
CA GLU A 53 -7.32 -1.15 26.07
C GLU A 53 -6.65 0.08 25.45
N LEU A 54 -5.39 -0.07 25.08
CA LEU A 54 -4.66 0.79 24.16
C LEU A 54 -4.49 0.04 22.83
N SER A 55 -4.86 0.67 21.73
CA SER A 55 -4.66 0.15 20.38
C SER A 55 -3.85 1.16 19.57
N ILE A 56 -2.79 0.68 18.92
CA ILE A 56 -1.93 1.45 18.03
C ILE A 56 -1.98 0.77 16.67
N VAL A 57 -2.26 1.53 15.63
CA VAL A 57 -2.28 1.07 14.24
C VAL A 57 -1.38 1.98 13.42
N TRP A 58 -0.42 1.39 12.73
CA TRP A 58 0.43 2.07 11.78
C TRP A 58 0.32 1.37 10.43
N LYS A 59 0.11 2.15 9.38
CA LYS A 59 0.04 1.67 8.00
C LYS A 59 0.98 2.49 7.15
N ASN A 60 1.67 1.83 6.24
CA ASN A 60 2.54 2.43 5.25
C ASN A 60 2.25 1.80 3.90
N SER A 61 2.07 2.62 2.87
CA SER A 61 1.83 2.18 1.50
C SER A 61 2.78 2.90 0.56
N ILE A 62 3.47 2.13 -0.27
CA ILE A 62 4.44 2.60 -1.25
C ILE A 62 3.99 2.10 -2.62
N LEU A 63 3.88 3.02 -3.56
CA LEU A 63 3.49 2.78 -4.94
C LEU A 63 4.63 3.21 -5.86
N ASP A 64 5.15 2.29 -6.66
CA ASP A 64 6.11 2.57 -7.73
C ASP A 64 5.51 2.15 -9.09
N ALA A 65 5.51 3.07 -10.05
CA ALA A 65 5.11 2.79 -11.42
C ALA A 65 6.20 3.37 -12.33
N ASN A 66 6.99 2.50 -12.96
CA ASN A 66 8.11 2.87 -13.82
C ASN A 66 8.07 2.05 -15.11
N GLU A 67 8.40 2.69 -16.24
CA GLU A 67 8.44 2.05 -17.57
C GLU A 67 9.73 1.23 -17.79
N ALA A 68 10.69 1.30 -16.87
CA ALA A 68 11.94 0.54 -16.97
C ALA A 68 11.80 -0.81 -16.25
N ILE A 69 12.05 -1.91 -16.97
CA ILE A 69 12.25 -3.25 -16.40
C ILE A 69 13.64 -3.27 -15.75
N PRO A 70 13.76 -3.28 -14.42
CA PRO A 70 15.05 -3.09 -13.82
C PRO A 70 15.74 -4.44 -13.55
N ILE A 71 17.03 -4.49 -13.85
CA ILE A 71 17.83 -5.71 -13.96
C ILE A 71 18.05 -6.40 -12.60
N ASP A 72 18.06 -5.65 -11.49
CA ASP A 72 18.41 -6.14 -10.16
C ASP A 72 17.31 -5.92 -9.11
N PHE A 73 16.87 -7.01 -8.47
CA PHE A 73 15.79 -7.02 -7.46
C PHE A 73 16.12 -6.16 -6.22
N THR A 74 17.38 -6.17 -5.76
CA THR A 74 17.80 -5.42 -4.56
C THR A 74 17.76 -3.92 -4.78
N ASP A 75 18.17 -3.46 -5.95
CA ASP A 75 18.21 -2.04 -6.31
C ASP A 75 16.79 -1.51 -6.51
N ASN A 76 15.90 -2.33 -7.04
CA ASN A 76 14.48 -2.02 -7.12
C ASN A 76 13.82 -1.91 -5.76
N PHE A 77 14.11 -2.83 -4.87
CA PHE A 77 13.57 -2.80 -3.52
C PHE A 77 14.07 -1.56 -2.76
N SER A 78 15.36 -1.23 -2.89
CA SER A 78 15.95 -0.04 -2.27
C SER A 78 15.34 1.25 -2.84
N ARG A 79 15.18 1.34 -4.16
CA ARG A 79 14.51 2.48 -4.82
C ARG A 79 13.04 2.59 -4.41
N THR A 80 12.31 1.48 -4.40
CA THR A 80 10.90 1.42 -4.03
C THR A 80 10.71 1.95 -2.60
N ILE A 81 11.51 1.47 -1.64
CA ILE A 81 11.45 1.95 -0.24
C ILE A 81 11.74 3.46 -0.09
N ALA A 82 12.54 4.04 -0.99
CA ALA A 82 12.88 5.46 -0.97
C ALA A 82 11.82 6.37 -1.61
N LEU A 83 10.79 5.81 -2.26
CA LEU A 83 9.72 6.58 -2.91
C LEU A 83 8.78 7.26 -1.92
N PRO A 84 8.00 8.27 -2.38
CA PRO A 84 6.99 8.92 -1.55
C PRO A 84 6.00 7.90 -0.98
N GLN A 85 6.05 7.75 0.34
CA GLN A 85 5.30 6.76 1.10
C GLN A 85 4.08 7.38 1.79
N VAL A 86 2.90 6.76 1.60
CA VAL A 86 1.67 7.15 2.30
C VAL A 86 1.66 6.50 3.69
N ASN A 87 1.88 7.32 4.72
CA ASN A 87 1.90 6.89 6.12
C ASN A 87 0.59 7.25 6.82
N SER A 88 -0.01 6.29 7.52
CA SER A 88 -1.18 6.50 8.38
C SER A 88 -0.90 5.96 9.76
N PHE A 89 -1.05 6.79 10.79
CA PHE A 89 -0.82 6.43 12.18
C PHE A 89 -2.06 6.74 13.02
N SER A 90 -2.51 5.78 13.82
CA SER A 90 -3.72 5.88 14.63
C SER A 90 -3.50 5.28 16.01
N ILE A 91 -4.00 5.97 17.04
CA ILE A 91 -3.99 5.53 18.43
C ILE A 91 -5.42 5.61 18.96
N LYS A 92 -5.85 4.56 19.66
CA LYS A 92 -7.13 4.49 20.38
C LYS A 92 -6.89 4.07 21.82
N VAL A 93 -7.49 4.81 22.76
CA VAL A 93 -7.52 4.46 24.18
C VAL A 93 -8.97 4.25 24.60
N LEU A 94 -9.25 3.12 25.22
CA LEU A 94 -10.52 2.81 25.87
C LEU A 94 -10.26 2.59 27.36
N TYR A 95 -10.94 3.35 28.21
CA TYR A 95 -10.78 3.26 29.66
C TYR A 95 -12.15 3.10 30.33
N PHE A 96 -12.28 2.08 31.16
CA PHE A 96 -13.49 1.84 31.94
C PHE A 96 -13.34 2.48 33.32
N VAL A 97 -14.16 3.49 33.59
CA VAL A 97 -14.22 4.16 34.88
C VAL A 97 -15.30 3.53 35.74
N ASP A 98 -14.93 3.01 36.92
CA ASP A 98 -15.89 2.61 37.93
C ASP A 98 -16.28 3.82 38.81
N TYR A 99 -17.50 4.33 38.62
CA TYR A 99 -18.06 5.46 39.35
C TYR A 99 -18.19 5.19 40.87
N LEU A 100 -18.38 3.93 41.29
CA LEU A 100 -18.53 3.59 42.72
C LEU A 100 -17.25 3.82 43.52
N THR A 101 -16.08 3.72 42.86
CA THR A 101 -14.78 3.98 43.49
C THR A 101 -14.59 5.46 43.83
N PHE A 102 -15.14 6.38 43.03
CA PHE A 102 -15.03 7.83 43.29
C PHE A 102 -15.84 8.27 44.52
N ILE A 103 -17.07 7.79 44.69
CA ILE A 103 -17.93 8.13 45.84
C ILE A 103 -17.33 7.63 47.16
N ARG A 104 -16.71 6.44 47.14
CA ARG A 104 -16.13 5.82 48.34
C ARG A 104 -14.88 6.56 48.83
N LYS A 105 -14.12 7.16 47.92
CA LYS A 105 -12.92 7.95 48.23
C LYS A 105 -13.27 9.29 48.88
N GLU A 106 -14.33 9.96 48.45
CA GLU A 106 -14.79 11.19 49.13
C GLU A 106 -15.26 10.93 50.57
N LYS A 107 -15.94 9.80 50.81
CA LYS A 107 -16.36 9.43 52.17
C LYS A 107 -15.21 9.09 53.11
N MET A 108 -14.05 8.70 52.61
CA MET A 108 -12.86 8.43 53.43
C MET A 108 -12.02 9.67 53.75
N ILE A 109 -12.15 10.76 52.99
CA ILE A 109 -11.39 12.00 53.21
C ILE A 109 -12.10 12.91 54.24
N GLN A 110 -13.39 12.67 54.52
CA GLN A 110 -14.17 13.44 55.49
C GLN A 110 -14.30 12.80 56.89
N ASN A 111 -13.56 11.72 57.17
CA ASN A 111 -13.56 11.00 58.45
C ASN A 111 -12.14 10.93 59.03
#